data_AF-A0AAD9CNC4-F1
#
_entry.id   AF-A0AAD9CNC4-F1
#
_cell.length_a   1.000
_cell.length_b   1.000
_cell.length_c   1.000
_cell.angle_alpha   90.00
_cell.angle_beta   90.00
_cell.angle_gamma   90.00
#
_symmetry.space_group_name_H-M   'P 1'
#
loop_
_entity.id
_entity.type
_entity.pdbx_description
1 polymer ?
#
loop_
_entity_poly.entity_id
_entity_poly.type
_entity_poly.pdbx_seq_one_letter_code
_entity_poly.pdbx_strand_id
1 'polypeptide(L)'
;MDEERAHCYRDLREALLTKFDISPERSRQQFRSMVVPSEESPIETYHRLKGLYRRWIRPEQHTKEEIAEAIILEQMFRRLPPERTTCMLNHFYTPTSTPAQACKERESTRVLRIS
;
A
#
# COMPACT_ATOMS: atom_id res chain seq x y z
N MET A 1 -31.36 7.18 -12.15
CA MET A 1 -30.29 6.16 -12.09
C MET A 1 -29.57 6.42 -10.79
N ASP A 2 -29.89 5.68 -9.74
CA ASP A 2 -29.51 6.03 -8.36
C ASP A 2 -27.99 5.90 -8.15
N GLU A 3 -27.35 7.01 -7.82
CA GLU A 3 -25.91 7.11 -7.55
C GLU A 3 -25.49 6.18 -6.39
N GLU A 4 -26.37 5.94 -5.43
CA GLU A 4 -26.21 4.97 -4.33
C GLU A 4 -25.93 3.54 -4.82
N ARG A 5 -26.52 3.14 -5.94
CA ARG A 5 -26.29 1.81 -6.53
C ARG A 5 -24.88 1.72 -7.13
N ALA A 6 -24.34 2.84 -7.65
CA ALA A 6 -23.00 2.92 -8.22
C ALA A 6 -21.91 2.85 -7.15
N HIS A 7 -22.16 3.40 -5.95
CA HIS A 7 -21.27 3.29 -4.80
C HIS A 7 -21.14 1.83 -4.34
N CYS A 8 -22.27 1.11 -4.21
CA CYS A 8 -22.25 -0.33 -3.89
C CYS A 8 -21.46 -1.19 -4.89
N TYR A 9 -21.49 -0.86 -6.20
CA TYR A 9 -20.69 -1.58 -7.20
C TYR A 9 -19.20 -1.29 -7.10
N ARG A 10 -18.81 -0.04 -6.77
CA ARG A 10 -17.42 0.33 -6.54
C ARG A 10 -16.86 -0.42 -5.33
N ASP A 11 -17.60 -0.41 -4.24
CA ASP A 11 -17.19 -1.03 -2.98
C ASP A 11 -17.12 -2.56 -3.12
N LEU A 12 -18.07 -3.17 -3.83
CA LEU A 12 -18.04 -4.60 -4.15
C LEU A 12 -16.87 -4.94 -5.07
N ARG A 13 -16.56 -4.10 -6.06
CA ARG A 13 -15.40 -4.27 -6.94
C ARG A 13 -14.09 -4.17 -6.15
N GLU A 14 -13.96 -3.20 -5.26
CA GLU A 14 -12.77 -3.02 -4.41
C GLU A 14 -12.62 -4.17 -3.41
N ALA A 15 -13.72 -4.61 -2.80
CA ALA A 15 -13.74 -5.76 -1.91
C ALA A 15 -13.35 -7.05 -2.65
N LEU A 16 -13.85 -7.28 -3.87
CA LEU A 16 -13.47 -8.45 -4.69
C LEU A 16 -12.00 -8.38 -5.14
N LEU A 17 -11.53 -7.22 -5.62
CA LEU A 17 -10.11 -7.01 -5.98
C LEU A 17 -9.19 -7.27 -4.78
N THR A 18 -9.63 -6.89 -3.59
CA THR A 18 -8.94 -7.16 -2.32
C THR A 18 -8.98 -8.65 -1.95
N LYS A 19 -10.15 -9.29 -2.06
CA LYS A 19 -10.33 -10.71 -1.71
C LYS A 19 -9.62 -11.68 -2.65
N PHE A 20 -9.51 -11.32 -3.93
CA PHE A 20 -8.85 -12.11 -4.97
C PHE A 20 -7.41 -11.68 -5.20
N ASP A 21 -6.85 -10.85 -4.32
CA ASP A 21 -5.43 -10.50 -4.35
C ASP A 21 -4.98 -9.79 -5.65
N ILE A 22 -5.91 -9.08 -6.29
CA ILE A 22 -5.68 -8.22 -7.45
C ILE A 22 -5.44 -6.78 -6.94
N SER A 23 -4.77 -6.63 -5.80
CA SER A 23 -4.40 -5.31 -5.30
C SER A 23 -3.09 -4.86 -5.95
N PRO A 24 -2.95 -3.57 -6.32
CA PRO A 24 -1.69 -3.00 -6.80
C PRO A 24 -0.54 -3.25 -5.83
N GLU A 25 -0.84 -3.29 -4.53
CA GLU A 25 0.10 -3.55 -3.45
C GLU A 25 0.67 -4.97 -3.48
N ARG A 26 -0.13 -6.01 -3.75
CA ARG A 26 0.41 -7.37 -3.95
C ARG A 26 1.32 -7.43 -5.17
N SER A 27 0.92 -6.80 -6.28
CA SER A 27 1.74 -6.76 -7.50
C SER A 27 3.07 -6.06 -7.25
N ARG A 28 3.07 -4.98 -6.44
CA ARG A 28 4.29 -4.31 -5.98
C ARG A 28 5.18 -5.24 -5.15
N GLN A 29 4.62 -5.93 -4.18
CA GLN A 29 5.38 -6.85 -3.34
C GLN A 29 6.03 -7.94 -4.20
N GLN A 30 5.24 -8.59 -5.07
CA GLN A 30 5.74 -9.59 -6.01
C GLN A 30 6.82 -9.02 -6.95
N PHE A 31 6.66 -7.80 -7.47
CA PHE A 31 7.68 -7.15 -8.30
C PHE A 31 9.03 -7.01 -7.58
N ARG A 32 9.01 -6.83 -6.26
CA ARG A 32 10.19 -6.55 -5.43
C ARG A 32 10.78 -7.78 -4.75
N SER A 33 9.96 -8.79 -4.46
CA SER A 33 10.36 -10.03 -3.79
C SER A 33 10.34 -11.25 -4.72
N MET A 34 10.18 -11.04 -6.03
CA MET A 34 10.24 -12.13 -7.01
C MET A 34 11.62 -12.78 -6.99
N VAL A 35 11.61 -14.10 -6.80
CA VAL A 35 12.78 -14.95 -7.00
C VAL A 35 12.78 -15.41 -8.46
N VAL A 36 13.94 -15.27 -9.11
CA VAL A 36 14.18 -15.78 -10.45
C VAL A 36 14.62 -17.24 -10.32
N PRO A 37 13.86 -18.20 -10.87
CA PRO A 37 14.27 -19.60 -10.93
C PRO A 37 15.55 -19.75 -11.76
N SER A 38 16.42 -20.68 -11.38
CA SER A 38 17.69 -20.94 -12.09
C SER A 38 17.50 -21.35 -13.55
N GLU A 39 16.32 -21.88 -13.90
CA GLU A 39 15.96 -22.34 -15.25
C GLU A 39 15.27 -21.24 -16.09
N GLU A 40 14.89 -20.10 -15.51
CA GLU A 40 14.14 -19.04 -16.22
C GLU A 40 15.11 -18.20 -17.06
N SER A 41 14.79 -18.02 -18.34
CA SER A 41 15.59 -17.16 -19.22
C SER A 41 15.50 -15.69 -18.78
N PRO A 42 16.56 -14.88 -18.97
CA PRO A 42 16.50 -13.43 -18.72
C PRO A 42 15.35 -12.74 -19.46
N ILE A 43 14.96 -13.25 -20.63
CA ILE A 43 13.84 -12.72 -21.42
C ILE A 43 12.50 -13.00 -20.73
N GLU A 44 12.29 -14.22 -20.25
CA GLU A 44 11.09 -14.62 -19.52
C GLU A 44 10.96 -13.82 -18.21
N THR A 45 12.09 -13.69 -17.50
CA THR A 45 12.20 -12.87 -16.29
C THR A 45 11.79 -11.42 -16.57
N TYR A 46 12.26 -10.84 -17.69
CA TYR A 46 11.88 -9.48 -18.10
C TYR A 46 10.38 -9.37 -18.36
N HIS A 47 9.78 -10.30 -19.11
CA HIS A 47 8.35 -10.27 -19.40
C HIS A 47 7.49 -10.38 -18.13
N ARG A 48 7.92 -11.23 -17.20
CA ARG A 48 7.26 -11.42 -15.91
C ARG A 48 7.34 -10.16 -15.05
N LEU A 49 8.52 -9.53 -14.94
CA LEU A 49 8.72 -8.24 -14.27
C LEU A 49 7.88 -7.13 -14.91
N LYS A 50 7.83 -7.07 -16.25
CA LYS A 50 7.04 -6.08 -16.98
C LYS A 50 5.54 -6.25 -16.72
N GLY A 51 5.05 -7.49 -16.63
CA GLY A 51 3.67 -7.77 -16.27
C GLY A 51 3.32 -7.32 -14.85
N LEU A 52 4.23 -7.56 -13.90
CA LEU A 52 4.08 -7.11 -12.51
C LEU A 52 4.10 -5.58 -12.40
N TYR A 53 5.03 -4.91 -13.09
CA TYR A 53 5.07 -3.45 -13.18
C TYR A 53 3.76 -2.88 -13.72
N ARG A 54 3.22 -3.44 -14.82
CA ARG A 54 1.95 -2.99 -15.39
C ARG A 54 0.77 -3.17 -14.45
N ARG A 55 0.70 -4.28 -13.71
CA ARG A 55 -0.37 -4.51 -12.73
C ARG A 55 -0.26 -3.60 -11.51
N TRP A 56 0.96 -3.30 -11.08
CA TRP A 56 1.21 -2.40 -9.96
C TRP A 56 0.97 -0.93 -10.33
N ILE A 57 1.71 -0.43 -11.33
CA ILE A 57 1.74 0.99 -11.68
C ILE A 57 0.61 1.38 -12.64
N ARG A 58 0.10 0.44 -13.46
CA ARG A 58 -0.94 0.69 -14.46
C ARG A 58 -0.64 1.96 -15.27
N PRO A 59 0.51 2.02 -15.97
CA PRO A 59 0.97 3.22 -16.65
C PRO A 59 -0.01 3.72 -17.73
N GLU A 60 -0.94 2.87 -18.18
CA GLU A 60 -2.01 3.25 -19.10
C GLU A 60 -3.10 4.12 -18.44
N GLN A 61 -3.11 4.22 -17.11
CA GLN A 61 -4.12 4.93 -16.30
C GLN A 61 -3.53 6.06 -15.47
N HIS A 62 -2.21 6.20 -15.42
CA HIS A 62 -1.52 7.17 -14.59
C HIS A 62 -0.56 8.03 -15.41
N THR A 63 -0.53 9.31 -15.07
CA THR A 63 0.45 10.28 -15.56
C THR A 63 1.84 10.00 -15.01
N LYS A 64 2.86 10.56 -15.64
CA LYS A 64 4.26 10.38 -15.22
C LYS A 64 4.48 10.85 -13.77
N GLU A 65 3.81 11.92 -13.39
CA GLU A 65 3.88 12.55 -12.08
C GLU A 65 3.24 11.65 -11.02
N GLU A 66 2.07 11.06 -11.29
CA GLU A 66 1.42 10.10 -10.40
C GLU A 66 2.26 8.82 -10.21
N ILE A 67 2.91 8.35 -11.28
CA ILE A 67 3.84 7.22 -11.19
C ILE A 67 5.03 7.59 -10.31
N ALA A 68 5.61 8.78 -10.50
CA ALA A 68 6.73 9.24 -9.68
C ALA A 68 6.34 9.31 -8.20
N GLU A 69 5.17 9.88 -7.88
CA GLU A 69 4.64 9.96 -6.53
C GLU A 69 4.46 8.56 -5.91
N ALA A 70 3.89 7.61 -6.64
CA ALA A 70 3.74 6.24 -6.16
C ALA A 70 5.08 5.57 -5.80
N ILE A 71 6.12 5.82 -6.60
CA ILE A 71 7.48 5.33 -6.32
C ILE A 71 8.10 6.05 -5.12
N ILE A 72 7.92 7.37 -5.01
CA ILE A 72 8.41 8.17 -3.88
C ILE A 72 7.79 7.69 -2.58
N LEU A 73 6.46 7.52 -2.56
CA LEU A 73 5.73 6.99 -1.42
C LEU A 73 6.29 5.61 -1.02
N GLU A 74 6.47 4.69 -1.97
CA GLU A 74 7.07 3.38 -1.68
C GLU A 74 8.45 3.53 -1.00
N GLN A 75 9.34 4.37 -1.53
CA GLN A 75 10.67 4.57 -0.97
C GLN A 75 10.62 5.20 0.41
N MET A 76 9.72 6.17 0.62
CA MET A 76 9.49 6.79 1.92
C MET A 76 9.07 5.72 2.94
N PHE A 77 8.07 4.90 2.63
CA PHE A 77 7.62 3.83 3.53
C PHE A 77 8.71 2.80 3.84
N ARG A 78 9.61 2.49 2.90
CA ARG A 78 10.77 1.60 3.17
C ARG A 78 11.82 2.21 4.08
N ARG A 79 11.99 3.54 4.03
CA ARG A 79 13.02 4.25 4.81
C ARG A 79 12.53 4.66 6.19
N LEU A 80 11.22 4.75 6.37
CA LEU A 80 10.63 5.10 7.66
C LEU A 80 10.66 3.92 8.64
N PRO A 81 11.01 4.16 9.92
CA PRO A 81 10.87 3.15 10.95
C PRO A 81 9.39 2.78 11.17
N PRO A 82 9.09 1.54 11.56
CA PRO A 82 7.74 0.98 11.62
C PRO A 82 6.78 1.73 12.57
N GLU A 83 7.30 2.42 13.59
CA GLU A 83 6.48 3.26 14.46
C GLU A 83 5.86 4.46 13.72
N ARG A 84 6.54 4.95 12.67
CA ARG A 84 6.10 6.13 11.90
C ARG A 84 5.17 5.74 10.75
N THR A 85 5.34 4.56 10.17
CA THR A 85 4.45 4.06 9.10
C THR A 85 3.03 3.83 9.62
N THR A 86 2.88 3.34 10.85
CA THR A 86 1.58 3.14 11.52
C THR A 86 0.85 4.47 11.75
N CYS A 87 1.57 5.52 12.18
CA CYS A 87 0.99 6.85 12.38
C CYS A 87 0.56 7.50 11.07
N MET A 88 1.35 7.37 10.00
CA MET A 88 0.98 7.87 8.68
C MET A 88 -0.24 7.15 8.12
N LEU A 89 -0.30 5.81 8.18
CA LEU A 89 -1.48 5.06 7.74
C LEU A 89 -2.73 5.51 8.50
N ASN A 90 -2.66 5.71 9.81
CA ASN A 90 -3.80 6.21 10.59
C ASN A 90 -4.24 7.62 10.15
N HIS A 91 -3.30 8.51 9.81
CA HIS A 91 -3.62 9.85 9.33
C HIS A 91 -4.25 9.85 7.92
N PHE A 92 -3.83 8.93 7.04
CA PHE A 92 -4.36 8.82 5.68
C PHE A 92 -5.71 8.07 5.60
N TYR A 93 -6.00 7.14 6.53
CA TYR A 93 -7.23 6.35 6.53
C TYR A 93 -8.32 6.85 7.50
N THR A 94 -7.98 7.70 8.48
CA THR A 94 -8.96 8.33 9.38
C THR A 94 -8.71 9.84 9.47
N PRO A 95 -9.43 10.68 8.70
CA PRO A 95 -9.26 12.13 8.78
C PRO A 95 -9.86 12.76 10.05
N THR A 96 -10.38 11.96 11.00
CA THR A 96 -11.17 12.46 12.14
C THR A 96 -10.48 12.44 13.50
N SER A 97 -9.20 12.09 13.61
CA SER A 97 -8.48 12.25 14.88
C SER A 97 -7.26 13.16 14.73
N THR A 98 -7.33 14.29 15.40
CA THR A 98 -6.26 15.27 15.58
C THR A 98 -4.97 14.56 16.08
N PRO A 99 -3.80 14.82 15.46
CA PRO A 99 -2.54 14.12 15.77
C PRO A 99 -1.97 14.44 17.17
N ALA A 100 -2.60 15.35 17.94
CA ALA A 100 -2.14 15.77 19.25
C ALA A 100 -2.55 14.85 20.41
N GLN A 101 -3.53 13.96 20.23
CA GLN A 101 -4.03 13.10 21.32
C GLN A 101 -3.42 11.69 21.31
N ALA A 102 -3.09 11.12 20.15
CA ALA A 102 -2.62 9.73 20.07
C ALA A 102 -1.18 9.50 20.59
N CYS A 103 -0.31 10.52 20.55
CA CYS A 103 1.06 10.39 21.06
C CYS A 103 1.18 10.58 22.59
N LYS A 104 0.14 11.09 23.28
CA LYS A 104 0.24 11.46 24.70
C LYS A 104 -0.11 10.34 25.69
N GLU A 105 -0.61 9.21 25.23
CA GLU A 105 -1.10 8.14 26.13
C GLU A 105 -0.08 7.05 26.47
N ARG A 106 1.13 7.07 25.88
CA ARG A 106 2.16 6.06 26.15
C ARG A 106 3.15 6.42 27.26
N GLU A 107 3.15 7.65 27.78
CA GLU A 107 4.03 8.02 28.91
C GLU A 107 3.39 7.72 30.29
N SER A 108 2.09 7.43 30.37
CA SER A 108 1.39 7.29 31.67
C SER A 108 1.22 5.86 32.18
N THR A 109 1.90 4.85 31.60
CA THR A 109 1.80 3.44 32.07
C THR A 109 3.13 2.88 32.58
N ARG A 110 4.11 3.72 32.94
CA ARG A 110 5.40 3.27 33.49
C ARG A 110 5.68 3.64 34.95
N VAL A 111 4.69 4.18 35.66
CA VAL A 111 4.79 4.48 37.09
C VAL A 111 3.61 3.91 37.89
N LEU A 112 3.25 2.64 37.68
CA LEU A 112 2.49 1.84 38.65
C LEU A 112 2.78 0.34 38.44
N ARG A 113 4.06 -0.04 38.54
CA ARG A 113 4.44 -1.45 38.76
C ARG A 113 5.76 -1.59 39.49
N ILE A 114 5.98 -0.75 40.51
CA ILE A 114 6.86 -1.03 41.64
C ILE A 114 6.19 -0.42 42.87
N SER A 115 5.31 -1.19 43.48
CA SER A 115 4.90 -1.10 44.89
C SER A 115 4.64 -2.53 45.33
#